data_AF-A0A7K3H3N1-F1
#
_entry.id   AF-A0A7K3H3N1-F1
#
_cell.length_a   1.000
_cell.length_b   1.000
_cell.length_c   1.000
_cell.angle_alpha   90.00
_cell.angle_beta   90.00
_cell.angle_gamma   90.00
#
_symmetry.space_group_name_H-M   'P 1'
#
loop_
_entity.id
_entity.type
_entity.pdbx_description
1 polymer ?
#
loop_
_entity_poly.entity_id
_entity_poly.type
_entity_poly.pdbx_seq_one_letter_code
_entity_poly.pdbx_strand_id
1 'polypeptide(L)'
;MPGPSAAVELIMGFTNTVDMESGRDELATPAGLARWLAAAGLVERPPGLTEAGHRACLDLRTGMREALDDGGAPASPHRLALADAVLARLPVTVTLPAACADG
;
A
#
# COMPACT_ATOMS: atom_id res chain seq x y z
N MET A 1 -12.51 -22.31 6.95
CA MET A 1 -11.55 -21.56 6.13
C MET A 1 -10.80 -20.62 7.06
N PRO A 2 -9.46 -20.65 7.15
CA PRO A 2 -8.74 -19.59 7.84
C PRO A 2 -9.06 -18.25 7.17
N GLY A 3 -9.12 -17.18 7.96
CA GLY A 3 -9.29 -15.82 7.46
C GLY A 3 -8.09 -15.36 6.61
N PRO A 4 -8.20 -14.20 5.94
CA PRO A 4 -7.06 -13.60 5.25
C PRO A 4 -5.87 -13.42 6.21
N SER A 5 -4.66 -13.48 5.68
CA SER A 5 -3.46 -13.18 6.50
C SER A 5 -3.42 -11.69 6.83
N ALA A 6 -2.70 -11.33 7.91
CA ALA A 6 -2.49 -9.93 8.28
C ALA A 6 -1.90 -9.09 7.12
N ALA A 7 -1.08 -9.69 6.25
CA ALA A 7 -0.54 -9.02 5.07
C ALA A 7 -1.64 -8.69 4.04
N VAL A 8 -2.59 -9.61 3.83
CA VAL A 8 -3.74 -9.37 2.94
C VAL A 8 -4.65 -8.30 3.52
N GLU A 9 -4.92 -8.35 4.83
CA GLU A 9 -5.72 -7.31 5.50
C GLU A 9 -5.07 -5.92 5.39
N LEU A 10 -3.74 -5.84 5.55
CA LEU A 10 -3.01 -4.58 5.39
C LEU A 10 -3.10 -4.03 3.96
N ILE A 11 -2.91 -4.89 2.95
CA ILE A 11 -2.98 -4.47 1.55
C ILE A 11 -4.40 -3.98 1.22
N MET A 12 -5.43 -4.74 1.61
CA MET A 12 -6.84 -4.33 1.41
C MET A 12 -7.15 -3.03 2.15
N GLY A 13 -6.72 -2.92 3.41
CA GLY A 13 -6.91 -1.71 4.22
C GLY A 13 -6.24 -0.49 3.57
N PHE A 14 -5.05 -0.66 3.02
CA PHE A 14 -4.34 0.40 2.31
C PHE A 14 -5.04 0.82 1.02
N THR A 15 -5.42 -0.13 0.18
CA THR A 15 -6.07 0.18 -1.11
C THR A 15 -7.46 0.78 -0.93
N ASN A 16 -8.18 0.41 0.13
CA ASN A 16 -9.54 0.89 0.41
C ASN A 16 -9.60 2.22 1.17
N THR A 17 -8.46 2.86 1.45
CA THR A 17 -8.41 4.22 2.01
C THR A 17 -8.97 5.30 1.08
N VAL A 18 -9.10 4.99 -0.21
CA VAL A 18 -9.81 5.82 -1.18
C VAL A 18 -11.11 5.13 -1.58
N ASP A 19 -12.21 5.84 -1.36
CA ASP A 19 -13.54 5.46 -1.78
C ASP A 19 -13.88 6.26 -3.04
N MET A 20 -13.92 5.58 -4.18
CA MET A 20 -14.21 6.22 -5.47
C MET A 20 -15.68 6.60 -5.63
N GLU A 21 -16.60 5.99 -4.87
CA GLU A 21 -18.02 6.29 -4.93
C GLU A 21 -18.33 7.57 -4.17
N SER A 22 -17.77 7.71 -2.96
CA SER A 22 -17.96 8.91 -2.13
C SER A 22 -16.93 10.01 -2.39
N GLY A 23 -15.87 9.71 -3.15
CA GLY A 23 -14.74 10.63 -3.39
C GLY A 23 -13.88 10.89 -2.16
N ARG A 24 -14.08 10.13 -1.07
CA ARG A 24 -13.30 10.29 0.16
C ARG A 24 -11.95 9.61 0.02
N ASP A 25 -10.92 10.30 0.48
CA ASP A 25 -9.56 9.78 0.52
C ASP A 25 -8.91 10.10 1.88
N GLU A 26 -8.74 9.07 2.70
CA GLU A 26 -8.12 9.18 4.02
C GLU A 26 -6.64 9.59 3.95
N LEU A 27 -6.00 9.30 2.82
CA LEU A 27 -4.58 9.60 2.57
C LEU A 27 -4.42 10.85 1.72
N ALA A 28 -5.46 11.67 1.50
CA ALA A 28 -5.36 12.87 0.68
C ALA A 28 -4.34 13.90 1.18
N THR A 29 -3.93 13.81 2.45
CA THR A 29 -2.97 14.73 3.08
C THR A 29 -1.82 13.96 3.73
N PRO A 30 -0.62 14.57 3.86
CA PRO A 30 0.49 13.97 4.59
C PRO A 30 0.12 13.58 6.03
N ALA A 31 -0.66 14.43 6.72
CA ALA A 31 -1.12 14.13 8.08
C ALA A 31 -2.07 12.91 8.13
N GLY A 32 -2.95 12.77 7.14
CA GLY A 32 -3.82 11.60 6.98
C GLY A 32 -3.00 10.32 6.81
N LEU A 33 -2.00 10.36 5.93
CA LEU A 33 -1.10 9.23 5.71
C LEU A 33 -0.29 8.87 6.97
N ALA A 34 0.30 9.86 7.66
CA ALA A 34 1.07 9.61 8.88
C ALA A 34 0.22 8.92 9.97
N ARG A 35 -1.05 9.33 10.10
CA ARG A 35 -2.00 8.71 11.04
C ARG A 35 -2.35 7.29 10.63
N TRP A 36 -2.61 7.05 9.35
CA TRP A 36 -2.93 5.72 8.84
C TRP A 36 -1.76 4.74 9.04
N LEU A 37 -0.52 5.15 8.75
CA LEU A 37 0.68 4.32 8.96
C LEU A 37 0.82 3.87 10.43
N ALA A 38 0.57 4.77 11.38
CA ALA A 38 0.61 4.44 12.81
C ALA A 38 -0.54 3.52 13.21
N ALA A 39 -1.77 3.77 12.72
CA ALA A 39 -2.93 2.92 13.00
C ALA A 39 -2.79 1.51 12.42
N ALA A 40 -2.11 1.37 11.27
CA ALA A 40 -1.79 0.09 10.65
C ALA A 40 -0.60 -0.64 11.31
N GLY A 41 0.02 -0.05 12.35
CA GLY A 41 1.14 -0.65 13.06
C GLY A 41 2.46 -0.67 12.28
N LEU A 42 2.56 0.08 11.17
CA LEU A 42 3.77 0.14 10.33
C LEU A 42 4.87 1.02 10.92
N VAL A 43 4.49 1.92 11.82
CA VAL A 43 5.38 2.84 12.53
C VAL A 43 4.89 3.02 13.97
N GLU A 44 5.81 3.18 14.91
CA GLU A 44 5.45 3.37 16.33
C GLU A 44 4.76 4.73 16.58
N ARG A 45 5.09 5.75 15.77
CA ARG A 45 4.52 7.10 15.85
C ARG A 45 4.38 7.73 14.46
N PRO A 46 3.39 8.62 14.24
CA PRO A 46 3.22 9.31 12.96
C PRO A 46 4.50 10.04 12.52
N PRO A 47 5.09 9.70 11.36
CA PRO A 47 6.30 10.34 10.88
C PRO A 47 6.00 11.72 10.29
N GLY A 48 7.01 12.60 10.29
CA GLY A 48 6.99 13.82 9.50
C GLY A 48 7.15 13.46 8.02
N LEU A 49 6.05 13.40 7.27
CA LEU A 49 6.07 13.10 5.85
C LEU A 49 6.44 14.32 5.02
N THR A 50 7.36 14.14 4.09
CA THR A 50 7.59 15.10 3.02
C THR A 50 6.51 14.96 1.95
N GLU A 51 6.28 16.01 1.18
CA GLU A 51 5.36 15.96 0.03
C GLU A 51 5.75 14.86 -0.96
N ALA A 52 7.05 14.68 -1.20
CA ALA A 52 7.55 13.62 -2.07
C ALA A 52 7.23 12.21 -1.56
N GLY A 53 7.34 11.99 -0.25
CA GLY A 53 6.98 10.70 0.37
C GLY A 53 5.47 10.44 0.34
N HIS A 54 4.67 11.49 0.58
CA HIS A 54 3.22 11.42 0.46
C HIS A 54 2.79 11.09 -0.97
N ARG A 55 3.34 11.77 -1.97
CA ARG A 55 3.06 11.49 -3.38
C ARG A 55 3.45 10.07 -3.79
N ALA A 56 4.64 9.61 -3.39
CA ALA A 56 5.10 8.25 -3.68
C ALA A 56 4.15 7.19 -3.10
N CYS A 57 3.58 7.43 -1.91
CA CYS A 57 2.60 6.54 -1.32
C CYS A 57 1.28 6.49 -2.11
N LEU A 58 0.79 7.65 -2.58
CA LEU A 58 -0.41 7.71 -3.43
C LEU A 58 -0.21 7.01 -4.78
N ASP A 59 0.97 7.17 -5.38
CA ASP A 59 1.34 6.53 -6.64
C ASP A 59 1.44 5.00 -6.47
N LEU A 60 2.04 4.54 -5.36
CA LEU A 60 2.05 3.12 -5.00
C LEU A 60 0.64 2.57 -4.81
N ARG A 61 -0.22 3.26 -4.04
CA ARG A 61 -1.63 2.85 -3.84
C ARG A 61 -2.37 2.72 -5.16
N THR A 62 -2.15 3.67 -6.07
CA THR A 62 -2.79 3.68 -7.39
C THR A 62 -2.40 2.45 -8.21
N GLY A 63 -1.10 2.14 -8.30
CA GLY A 63 -0.65 0.96 -9.03
C GLY A 63 -1.06 -0.36 -8.36
N MET A 64 -1.08 -0.44 -7.03
CA MET A 64 -1.58 -1.61 -6.31
C MET A 64 -3.07 -1.84 -6.55
N ARG A 65 -3.90 -0.79 -6.53
CA ARG A 65 -5.33 -0.90 -6.86
C ARG A 65 -5.53 -1.41 -8.28
N GLU A 66 -4.75 -0.90 -9.23
CA GLU A 66 -4.82 -1.36 -10.62
C GLU A 66 -4.41 -2.84 -10.76
N ALA A 67 -3.38 -3.28 -10.03
CA ALA A 67 -2.92 -4.66 -10.07
C ALA A 67 -3.89 -5.65 -9.40
N LEU A 68 -4.69 -5.17 -8.44
CA LEU A 68 -5.66 -5.98 -7.69
C LEU A 68 -7.08 -5.88 -8.27
N ASP A 69 -7.33 -4.98 -9.21
CA ASP A 69 -8.63 -4.86 -9.87
C ASP A 69 -8.87 -6.09 -10.75
N ASP A 70 -9.88 -6.88 -10.40
CA ASP A 70 -10.31 -8.05 -11.15
C ASP A 70 -11.47 -7.76 -12.11
N GLY A 71 -11.85 -6.48 -12.26
CA GLY A 71 -13.03 -5.98 -12.97
C GLY A 71 -13.15 -6.28 -14.46
N GLY A 72 -12.40 -7.27 -14.98
CA GLY A 72 -12.52 -7.83 -16.32
C GLY A 72 -11.92 -6.97 -17.44
N ALA A 73 -11.54 -5.72 -17.13
CA ALA A 73 -10.79 -4.85 -18.03
C ALA A 73 -9.28 -5.10 -17.89
N PRO A 74 -8.50 -4.95 -18.98
CA PRO A 74 -7.05 -5.00 -18.89
C PRO A 74 -6.53 -3.84 -18.03
N ALA A 75 -5.61 -4.16 -17.12
CA ALA A 75 -4.95 -3.18 -16.28
C ALA A 75 -4.29 -2.06 -17.11
N SER A 76 -4.45 -0.82 -16.66
CA SER A 76 -3.84 0.37 -17.21
C SER A 76 -2.31 0.33 -17.04
N PRO A 77 -1.53 0.27 -18.14
CA PRO A 77 -0.07 0.25 -18.05
C PRO A 77 0.48 1.50 -17.37
N HIS A 78 -0.19 2.65 -17.53
CA HIS A 78 0.21 3.90 -16.91
C HIS A 78 0.12 3.86 -15.38
N ARG A 79 -0.96 3.29 -14.83
CA ARG A 79 -1.14 3.20 -13.38
C ARG A 79 -0.20 2.18 -12.75
N LEU A 80 0.07 1.07 -13.43
CA LEU A 80 1.10 0.12 -13.01
C LEU A 80 2.50 0.76 -12.98
N ALA A 81 2.84 1.53 -14.01
CA ALA A 81 4.13 2.22 -14.09
C ALA A 81 4.37 3.23 -12.94
N LEU A 82 3.31 3.78 -12.33
CA LEU A 82 3.43 4.63 -11.14
C LEU A 82 3.99 3.85 -9.94
N ALA A 83 3.48 2.64 -9.69
CA ALA A 83 4.03 1.78 -8.65
C ALA A 83 5.45 1.32 -8.98
N ASP A 84 5.73 0.95 -10.24
CA ASP A 84 7.08 0.54 -10.67
C ASP A 84 8.10 1.65 -10.45
N ALA A 85 7.76 2.91 -10.77
CA ALA A 85 8.65 4.05 -10.57
C ALA A 85 8.97 4.30 -9.08
N VAL A 86 8.02 4.05 -8.19
CA VAL A 86 8.23 4.13 -6.74
C VAL A 86 9.11 2.96 -6.27
N LEU A 87 8.77 1.73 -6.66
CA LEU A 87 9.50 0.52 -6.26
C LEU A 87 10.94 0.51 -6.76
N ALA A 88 11.21 1.07 -7.95
CA ALA A 88 12.57 1.21 -8.49
C ALA A 88 13.48 2.10 -7.63
N ARG A 89 12.91 2.95 -6.77
CA ARG A 89 13.64 3.90 -5.92
C ARG A 89 13.70 3.50 -4.45
N LEU A 90 12.91 2.51 -4.05
CA LEU A 90 12.82 2.06 -2.66
C LEU A 90 13.56 0.73 -2.48
N PRO A 91 14.32 0.56 -1.39
CA PRO A 91 14.96 -0.72 -1.11
C PRO A 91 13.90 -1.78 -0.78
N VAL A 92 13.82 -2.84 -1.57
CA VAL A 92 13.02 -4.02 -1.23
C VAL A 92 13.81 -4.88 -0.25
N THR A 93 13.33 -4.95 0.99
CA THR A 93 13.91 -5.84 2.00
C THR A 93 13.14 -7.15 2.01
N VAL A 94 13.79 -8.24 1.60
CA VAL A 94 13.22 -9.59 1.66
C VAL A 94 13.74 -10.28 2.90
N THR A 95 12.81 -10.70 3.78
CA THR A 95 13.13 -11.56 4.92
C THR A 95 12.65 -12.96 4.61
N LEU A 96 13.60 -13.91 4.55
CA LEU A 96 13.26 -15.32 4.51
C LEU A 96 13.20 -15.81 5.96
N PRO A 97 12.05 -16.32 6.44
CA PRO A 97 12.05 -17.03 7.70
C PRO A 97 12.99 -18.23 7.56
N ALA A 98 13.80 -18.48 8.59
CA ALA A 98 14.59 -19.72 8.62
C ALA A 98 13.63 -20.88 8.39
N ALA A 99 13.97 -21.79 7.47
CA ALA A 99 13.20 -23.01 7.28
C ALA A 99 12.95 -23.63 8.65
N CYS A 100 11.71 -23.95 8.99
CA CYS A 100 11.44 -24.84 10.10
C CYS A 100 12.30 -26.07 9.87
N ALA A 101 13.34 -26.24 10.68
CA ALA A 101 13.98 -27.52 10.82
C ALA A 101 12.92 -28.40 11.49
N ASP A 102 12.18 -29.15 10.66
CA ASP A 102 11.34 -30.23 11.14
C ASP A 102 12.26 -31.18 11.92
N GLY A 103 11.98 -31.28 13.23
CA GLY A 103 12.60 -32.23 14.16
C GLY A 103 11.54 -33.17 14.70
#